data_AF-E4XG69-F1
#
_entry.id   AF-E4XG69-F1
#
_cell.length_a   1.000
_cell.length_b   1.000
_cell.length_c   1.000
_cell.angle_alpha   90.00
_cell.angle_beta   90.00
_cell.angle_gamma   90.00
#
_symmetry.space_group_name_H-M   'P 1'
#
loop_
_entity.id
_entity.type
_entity.pdbx_description
1 polymer ?
#
loop_
_entity_poly.entity_id
_entity_poly.type
_entity_poly.pdbx_seq_one_letter_code
_entity_poly.pdbx_strand_id
1 'polypeptide(L)'
;MDAESAVADIIQRTVDEIKVEESDTNNAFTAGLSEKDKQIEQRLAALKENAKTIPIDHKWSWQIKAEEEKMKEEEEMEKWCCICNDDGSLRCHGCEEDVFCQRCFKEQHKYYNITDHNYSRI
;
A
#
# COMPACT_ATOMS: atom_id res chain seq x y z
N MET A 1 -4.19 59.28 24.42
CA MET A 1 -4.98 58.12 23.99
C MET A 1 -4.01 57.24 23.25
N ASP A 2 -3.53 56.22 23.95
CA ASP A 2 -2.33 55.51 23.58
C ASP A 2 -2.72 54.45 22.55
N ALA A 3 -1.99 54.41 21.42
CA ALA A 3 -2.34 53.57 20.27
C ALA A 3 -2.51 52.09 20.65
N GLU A 4 -1.80 51.63 21.68
CA GLU A 4 -1.91 50.29 22.23
C GLU A 4 -3.28 49.99 22.84
N SER A 5 -3.92 50.97 23.50
CA SER A 5 -5.27 50.82 24.06
C SER A 5 -6.31 50.68 22.95
N ALA A 6 -6.18 51.44 21.86
CA ALA A 6 -7.09 51.35 20.73
C ALA A 6 -6.97 50.01 19.99
N VAL A 7 -5.75 49.46 19.88
CA VAL A 7 -5.51 48.14 19.31
C VAL A 7 -6.10 47.04 20.21
N ALA A 8 -5.91 47.14 21.53
CA ALA A 8 -6.50 46.20 22.48
C ALA A 8 -8.04 46.20 22.40
N ASP A 9 -8.67 47.38 22.29
CA ASP A 9 -10.13 47.50 22.14
C ASP A 9 -10.63 46.86 20.83
N ILE A 10 -9.90 47.05 19.72
CA ILE A 10 -10.25 46.45 18.43
C ILE A 10 -10.13 44.91 18.50
N ILE A 11 -9.06 44.39 19.12
CA ILE A 11 -8.87 42.96 19.33
C ILE A 11 -9.98 42.39 20.22
N GLN A 12 -10.30 43.06 21.32
CA GLN A 12 -11.35 42.60 22.22
C GLN A 12 -12.72 42.59 21.53
N ARG A 13 -13.02 43.61 20.73
CA ARG A 13 -14.27 43.68 19.97
C ARG A 13 -14.36 42.62 18.88
N THR A 14 -13.25 42.33 18.20
CA THR A 14 -13.20 41.22 17.22
C THR A 14 -13.31 39.87 17.90
N VAL A 15 -12.68 39.66 19.06
CA VAL A 15 -12.86 38.44 19.86
C VAL A 15 -14.32 38.29 20.31
N ASP A 16 -14.97 39.38 20.74
CA ASP A 16 -16.36 39.37 21.16
C ASP A 16 -17.34 39.19 19.98
N GLU A 17 -17.02 39.70 18.79
CA GLU A 17 -17.75 39.44 17.53
C GLU A 17 -17.52 38.00 17.02
N ILE A 18 -16.35 37.40 17.32
CA ILE A 18 -15.99 36.01 16.98
C ILE A 18 -16.37 35.02 18.08
N LYS A 19 -16.96 35.46 19.21
CA LYS A 19 -17.64 34.58 20.17
C LYS A 19 -18.87 33.96 19.49
N VAL A 20 -18.60 33.01 18.60
CA VAL A 20 -19.50 31.92 18.26
C VAL A 20 -19.68 31.20 19.57
N GLU A 21 -20.90 31.16 20.09
CA GLU A 21 -21.18 30.39 21.28
C GLU A 21 -20.66 28.96 21.03
N GLU A 22 -19.69 28.50 21.83
CA GLU A 22 -19.14 27.13 21.71
C GLU A 22 -20.22 26.05 21.86
N SER A 23 -21.44 26.44 22.25
CA SER A 23 -22.65 25.62 22.25
C SER A 23 -23.19 25.26 20.86
N ASP A 24 -22.74 25.92 19.79
CA ASP A 24 -23.24 25.69 18.43
C ASP A 24 -22.31 24.86 17.54
N THR A 25 -21.30 24.20 18.12
CA THR A 25 -20.70 23.01 17.48
C THR A 25 -21.57 21.78 17.73
N ASN A 26 -22.79 21.83 17.20
CA ASN A 26 -23.66 20.71 16.84
C ASN A 26 -23.42 19.38 17.58
N ASN A 27 -23.81 19.30 18.85
CA ASN A 27 -23.86 18.04 19.60
C ASN A 27 -24.82 17.01 18.93
N ALA A 28 -25.75 17.45 18.09
CA ALA A 28 -26.63 16.58 17.31
C ALA A 28 -26.03 16.09 15.96
N PHE A 29 -25.18 16.89 15.30
CA PHE A 29 -24.59 16.52 14.01
C PHE A 29 -23.41 15.56 14.19
N THR A 30 -22.55 15.79 15.19
CA THR A 30 -21.38 14.94 15.47
C THR A 30 -21.79 13.60 16.10
N ALA A 31 -22.75 13.59 17.05
CA ALA A 31 -23.28 12.36 17.62
C ALA A 31 -23.99 11.48 16.58
N GLY A 32 -24.72 12.10 15.65
CA GLY A 32 -25.42 11.41 14.56
C GLY A 32 -24.53 10.87 13.44
N LEU A 33 -23.29 11.37 13.28
CA LEU A 33 -22.25 10.74 12.48
C LEU A 33 -21.62 9.57 13.25
N SER A 34 -21.20 9.78 14.50
CA SER A 34 -20.57 8.75 15.34
C SER A 34 -21.44 7.50 15.50
N GLU A 35 -22.76 7.66 15.66
CA GLU A 35 -23.68 6.52 15.77
C GLU A 35 -23.85 5.76 14.45
N LYS A 36 -23.88 6.47 13.31
CA LYS A 36 -23.92 5.83 11.99
C LYS A 36 -22.61 5.11 11.69
N ASP A 37 -21.48 5.69 12.05
CA ASP A 37 -20.16 5.10 11.87
C ASP A 37 -20.06 3.78 12.67
N LYS A 38 -20.51 3.78 13.93
CA LYS A 38 -20.59 2.56 14.75
C LYS A 38 -21.50 1.49 14.12
N GLN A 39 -22.64 1.88 13.56
CA GLN A 39 -23.53 0.93 12.87
C GLN A 39 -22.91 0.37 11.60
N ILE A 40 -22.17 1.19 10.84
CA ILE A 40 -21.44 0.76 9.64
C ILE A 40 -20.34 -0.23 10.04
N GLU A 41 -19.56 0.07 11.07
CA GLU A 41 -18.52 -0.81 11.59
C GLU A 41 -19.07 -2.15 12.07
N GLN A 42 -20.18 -2.14 12.83
CA GLN A 42 -20.85 -3.35 13.28
C GLN A 42 -21.35 -4.20 12.10
N ARG A 43 -21.97 -3.57 11.09
CA ARG A 43 -22.42 -4.28 9.89
C ARG A 43 -21.24 -4.84 9.08
N LEU A 44 -20.15 -4.10 8.97
CA LEU A 44 -18.92 -4.57 8.32
C LEU A 44 -18.33 -5.77 9.05
N ALA A 45 -18.26 -5.74 10.38
CA ALA A 45 -17.79 -6.86 11.19
C ALA A 45 -18.68 -8.09 11.00
N ALA A 46 -20.00 -7.94 11.03
CA ALA A 46 -20.95 -9.03 10.80
C ALA A 46 -20.83 -9.61 9.38
N LEU A 47 -20.64 -8.77 8.36
CA LEU A 47 -20.43 -9.21 6.98
C LEU A 47 -19.11 -9.98 6.84
N LYS A 48 -18.02 -9.53 7.49
CA LYS A 48 -16.73 -10.25 7.49
C LYS A 48 -16.83 -11.63 8.14
N GLU A 49 -17.58 -11.77 9.23
CA GLU A 49 -17.80 -13.07 9.85
C GLU A 49 -18.66 -13.98 8.97
N ASN A 50 -19.73 -13.47 8.38
CA ASN A 50 -20.58 -14.24 7.46
C ASN A 50 -19.85 -14.63 6.17
N ALA A 51 -18.95 -13.79 5.65
CA ALA A 51 -18.18 -14.11 4.45
C ALA A 51 -17.29 -15.35 4.60
N LYS A 52 -16.93 -15.74 5.83
CA LYS A 52 -16.15 -16.97 6.10
C LYS A 52 -16.97 -18.25 5.88
N THR A 53 -18.29 -18.17 5.96
CA THR A 53 -19.18 -19.34 5.95
C THR A 53 -19.95 -19.49 4.64
N ILE A 54 -19.97 -18.45 3.80
CA ILE A 54 -20.60 -18.50 2.49
C ILE A 54 -19.67 -19.27 1.54
N PRO A 55 -20.13 -20.39 0.94
CA PRO A 55 -19.38 -21.06 -0.11
C PRO A 55 -19.15 -20.06 -1.25
N ILE A 56 -17.90 -19.90 -1.67
CA ILE A 56 -17.56 -19.08 -2.83
C ILE A 56 -18.06 -19.82 -4.08
N ASP A 57 -19.36 -19.75 -4.37
CA ASP A 57 -19.98 -20.28 -5.60
C ASP A 57 -19.90 -19.30 -6.77
N HIS A 58 -19.12 -18.22 -6.58
CA HIS A 58 -19.04 -17.12 -7.52
C HIS A 58 -18.71 -17.64 -8.92
N LYS A 59 -19.53 -17.17 -9.87
CA LYS A 59 -19.47 -17.38 -11.33
C LYS A 59 -18.07 -17.21 -11.96
N TRP A 60 -17.11 -16.67 -11.22
CA TRP A 60 -15.72 -16.35 -11.61
C TRP A 60 -14.66 -17.03 -10.73
N SER A 61 -15.01 -18.08 -9.98
CA SER A 61 -14.03 -18.84 -9.18
C SER A 61 -12.91 -19.48 -10.02
N TRP A 62 -13.20 -19.86 -11.26
CA TRP A 62 -12.19 -20.27 -12.25
C TRP A 62 -11.24 -19.14 -12.63
N GLN A 63 -11.73 -17.90 -12.60
CA GLN A 63 -10.98 -16.68 -12.95
C GLN A 63 -9.97 -16.35 -11.85
N ILE A 64 -10.35 -16.49 -10.58
CA ILE A 64 -9.43 -16.33 -9.43
C ILE A 64 -8.33 -17.39 -9.50
N LYS A 65 -8.69 -18.65 -9.72
CA LYS A 65 -7.70 -19.75 -9.85
C LYS A 65 -6.73 -19.52 -11.01
N ALA A 66 -7.24 -19.08 -12.16
CA ALA A 66 -6.40 -18.80 -13.32
C ALA A 66 -5.40 -17.66 -13.04
N GLU A 67 -5.81 -16.62 -12.32
CA GLU A 67 -4.92 -15.52 -11.93
C GLU A 67 -3.86 -16.00 -10.92
N GLU A 68 -4.23 -16.84 -9.95
CA GLU A 68 -3.29 -17.45 -8.99
C GLU A 68 -2.26 -18.38 -9.67
N GLU A 69 -2.70 -19.18 -10.65
CA GLU A 69 -1.81 -20.04 -11.45
C GLU A 69 -0.88 -19.19 -12.31
N LYS A 70 -1.40 -18.14 -12.97
CA LYS A 70 -0.60 -17.20 -13.75
C LYS A 70 0.46 -16.50 -12.90
N MET A 71 0.10 -16.05 -11.69
CA MET A 71 1.08 -15.48 -10.75
C MET A 71 2.20 -16.47 -10.40
N LYS A 72 1.87 -17.75 -10.16
CA LYS A 72 2.89 -18.78 -9.88
C LYS A 72 3.81 -19.02 -11.08
N GLU A 73 3.24 -19.04 -12.29
CA GLU A 73 4.04 -19.13 -13.52
C GLU A 73 4.97 -17.93 -13.67
N GLU A 74 4.49 -16.71 -13.42
CA GLU A 74 5.33 -15.50 -13.43
C GLU A 74 6.45 -15.56 -12.39
N GLU A 75 6.17 -16.00 -11.15
CA GLU A 75 7.17 -16.22 -10.10
C GLU A 75 8.20 -17.31 -10.47
N GLU A 76 7.81 -18.30 -11.26
CA GLU A 76 8.70 -19.35 -11.76
C GLU A 76 9.61 -18.82 -12.87
N MET A 77 9.05 -18.06 -13.82
CA MET A 77 9.82 -17.43 -14.90
C MET A 77 10.89 -16.46 -14.36
N GLU A 78 10.61 -15.77 -13.25
CA GLU A 78 11.58 -14.87 -12.61
C GLU A 78 12.83 -15.60 -12.09
N LYS A 79 12.79 -16.94 -11.97
CA LYS A 79 13.92 -17.77 -11.55
C LYS A 79 14.71 -18.33 -12.72
N TRP A 80 14.30 -18.08 -13.96
CA TRP A 80 15.00 -18.58 -15.13
C TRP A 80 16.19 -17.71 -15.50
N CYS A 81 17.18 -18.34 -16.11
CA CYS A 81 18.28 -17.61 -16.70
C CYS A 81 17.77 -16.73 -17.84
N CYS A 82 17.95 -15.41 -17.74
CA CYS A 82 17.49 -14.44 -18.75
C CYS A 82 18.16 -14.58 -20.13
N ILE A 83 19.12 -15.50 -20.27
CA ILE A 83 19.88 -15.75 -21.51
C ILE A 83 19.45 -17.04 -22.20
N CYS A 84 19.31 -18.13 -21.46
CA CYS A 84 19.02 -19.45 -22.04
C CYS A 84 17.64 -20.01 -21.65
N ASN A 85 16.91 -19.34 -20.76
CA ASN A 85 15.62 -19.77 -20.21
C ASN A 85 15.65 -21.15 -19.50
N ASP A 86 16.83 -21.67 -19.17
CA ASP A 86 16.98 -22.79 -18.24
C ASP A 86 16.96 -22.29 -16.78
N ASP A 87 16.99 -23.21 -15.82
CA ASP A 87 17.05 -22.90 -14.38
C ASP A 87 18.20 -21.94 -14.04
N GLY A 88 17.83 -20.80 -13.45
CA GLY A 88 18.75 -19.86 -12.85
C GLY A 88 19.14 -20.26 -11.42
N SER A 89 20.35 -19.93 -11.02
CA SER A 89 20.84 -20.20 -9.65
C SER A 89 21.61 -19.05 -9.03
N LEU A 90 21.78 -17.95 -9.77
CA LEU A 90 22.55 -16.78 -9.37
C LEU A 90 21.74 -15.54 -9.75
N ARG A 91 21.56 -14.63 -8.80
CA ARG A 91 20.94 -13.31 -9.01
C ARG A 91 22.02 -12.24 -8.94
N CYS A 92 22.22 -11.46 -10.00
CA CYS A 92 23.25 -10.44 -10.07
C CYS A 92 22.73 -9.07 -9.63
N HIS A 93 23.33 -8.48 -8.59
CA HIS A 93 22.95 -7.16 -8.06
C HIS A 93 23.47 -6.00 -8.92
N GLY A 94 24.42 -6.26 -9.82
CA GLY A 94 24.94 -5.29 -10.78
C GLY A 94 24.17 -5.24 -12.10
N CYS A 95 23.23 -6.16 -12.32
CA CYS A 95 22.41 -6.29 -13.53
C CYS A 95 20.93 -6.26 -13.18
N GLU A 96 20.48 -5.27 -12.40
CA GLU A 96 19.05 -5.08 -12.07
C GLU A 96 18.37 -6.33 -11.48
N GLU A 97 19.11 -7.12 -10.68
CA GLU A 97 18.63 -8.38 -10.10
C GLU A 97 18.29 -9.47 -11.13
N ASP A 98 18.89 -9.41 -12.33
CA ASP A 98 18.77 -10.46 -13.34
C ASP A 98 19.28 -11.82 -12.82
N VAL A 99 18.56 -12.86 -13.22
CA VAL A 99 18.85 -14.25 -12.86
C VAL A 99 19.61 -14.95 -13.98
N PHE A 100 20.65 -15.70 -13.60
CA PHE A 100 21.53 -16.43 -14.51
C PHE A 100 21.79 -17.86 -14.04
N CYS A 101 22.01 -18.77 -14.99
CA CYS A 101 22.64 -20.05 -14.72
C CYS A 101 24.16 -19.88 -14.57
N GLN A 102 24.84 -20.85 -13.96
CA GLN A 102 26.28 -20.74 -13.69
C GLN A 102 27.14 -20.56 -14.95
N ARG A 103 26.70 -21.14 -16.07
CA ARG A 103 27.42 -21.05 -17.36
C ARG A 103 27.28 -19.65 -17.94
N CYS A 104 26.05 -19.19 -18.14
CA CYS A 104 25.75 -17.88 -18.71
C CYS A 104 26.31 -16.75 -17.83
N PHE A 105 26.26 -16.87 -16.50
CA PHE A 105 26.88 -15.91 -15.61
C PHE A 105 28.39 -15.78 -15.87
N LYS A 106 29.12 -16.90 -15.91
CA LYS A 106 30.56 -16.90 -16.21
C LYS A 106 30.90 -16.42 -17.61
N GLU A 107 30.04 -16.65 -18.59
CA GLU A 107 30.30 -16.20 -19.96
C GLU A 107 30.10 -14.69 -20.10
N GLN A 108 29.05 -14.12 -19.50
CA GLN A 108 28.74 -12.70 -19.63
C GLN A 108 29.52 -11.82 -18.64
N HIS A 109 29.71 -12.29 -17.40
CA HIS A 109 30.27 -11.49 -16.31
C HIS A 109 31.77 -11.69 -16.11
N LYS A 110 32.43 -12.53 -16.92
CA LYS A 110 33.90 -12.71 -16.85
C LYS A 110 34.68 -11.67 -17.65
N TYR A 111 34.08 -11.09 -18.69
CA TYR A 111 34.78 -10.22 -19.64
C TYR A 111 34.50 -8.73 -19.44
N TYR A 112 33.37 -8.38 -18.81
CA TYR A 112 33.02 -7.00 -18.50
C TYR A 112 33.07 -6.81 -16.97
N ASN A 113 34.08 -6.07 -16.52
CA ASN A 113 34.16 -5.42 -15.20
C ASN A 113 33.57 -6.19 -14.00
N ILE A 114 34.13 -7.38 -13.69
CA ILE A 114 33.77 -8.27 -12.55
C ILE A 114 33.60 -7.53 -11.20
N THR A 115 34.19 -6.35 -11.05
CA THR A 115 34.17 -5.57 -9.80
C THR A 115 32.78 -5.09 -9.38
N ASP A 116 31.83 -4.90 -10.31
CA ASP A 116 30.52 -4.32 -10.00
C ASP A 116 29.38 -5.36 -9.97
N HIS A 117 29.69 -6.63 -10.25
CA HIS A 117 28.71 -7.70 -10.42
C HIS A 117 28.71 -8.70 -9.25
N ASN A 118 28.41 -8.21 -8.04
CA ASN A 118 28.12 -9.08 -6.90
C ASN A 118 26.84 -9.89 -7.16
N TYR A 119 26.78 -11.13 -6.65
CA TYR A 119 25.63 -12.01 -6.85
C TYR A 119 25.27 -12.79 -5.59
N SER A 120 23.98 -13.12 -5.47
CA SER A 120 23.45 -14.05 -4.46
C SER A 120 23.04 -15.37 -5.11
N ARG A 121 23.12 -16.47 -4.37
CA ARG A 121 22.49 -17.73 -4.77
C ARG A 121 21.01 -17.69 -4.39
N ILE A 122 20.15 -18.11 -5.32
CA ILE A 122 18.70 -18.23 -5.15
C ILE A 122 18.28 -19.69 -5.18
#